data_AF-A0A1I8MQ94-F1
#
_entry.id   AF-A0A1I8MQ94-F1
#
_cell.length_a   1.000
_cell.length_b   1.000
_cell.length_c   1.000
_cell.angle_alpha   90.00
_cell.angle_beta   90.00
_cell.angle_gamma   90.00
#
_symmetry.space_group_name_H-M   'P 1'
#
loop_
_entity.id
_entity.type
_entity.pdbx_description
1 polymer ?
#
loop_
_entity_poly.entity_id
_entity_poly.type
_entity_poly.pdbx_seq_one_letter_code
_entity_poly.pdbx_strand_id
1 'polypeptide(L)'
;MTHQSHQTNGASLEDCHTNFFALTDLCGIKWRKFVNSERPNASSDPLDDPILRSYSRCMQADILCVWRRVQSTRQDNSDPNAIFEVVNTSKVHPPLSLAAAKELWLFWYGEEPDLTDLVDAELLKVAGKYM
;
A
#
# COMPACT_ATOMS: atom_id res chain seq x y z
N MET A 1 17.19 -29.66 43.69
CA MET A 1 17.23 -28.42 42.90
C MET A 1 15.80 -28.00 42.63
N THR A 2 15.37 -26.93 43.27
CA THR A 2 14.01 -26.40 43.25
C THR A 2 13.72 -25.70 41.91
N HIS A 3 12.52 -25.93 41.38
CA HIS A 3 12.01 -25.35 40.14
C HIS A 3 12.03 -23.81 40.23
N GLN A 4 12.61 -23.14 39.24
CA GLN A 4 12.61 -21.69 39.15
C GLN A 4 11.20 -21.22 38.77
N SER A 5 10.50 -20.63 39.74
CA SER A 5 9.18 -20.03 39.58
C SER A 5 9.28 -18.77 38.71
N HIS A 6 8.60 -18.78 37.56
CA HIS A 6 8.22 -17.53 36.87
C HIS A 6 7.24 -16.78 37.78
N GLN A 7 7.77 -15.89 38.60
CA GLN A 7 6.99 -15.02 39.47
C GLN A 7 6.40 -13.92 38.57
N THR A 8 5.18 -14.13 38.09
CA THR A 8 4.38 -13.07 37.48
C THR A 8 3.99 -12.10 38.59
N ASN A 9 4.17 -10.79 38.39
CA ASN A 9 4.05 -9.76 39.43
C ASN A 9 2.62 -9.55 39.98
N GLY A 10 1.70 -10.52 39.84
CA GLY A 10 0.31 -10.40 40.27
C GLY A 10 -0.50 -9.29 39.59
N ALA A 11 0.11 -8.56 38.65
CA ALA A 11 -0.55 -7.52 37.86
C ALA A 11 -1.45 -8.22 36.83
N SER A 12 -2.72 -8.34 37.18
CA SER A 12 -3.72 -8.87 36.27
C SER A 12 -4.12 -7.83 35.24
N LEU A 13 -4.24 -8.24 33.97
CA LEU A 13 -4.62 -7.37 32.85
C LEU A 13 -6.13 -7.40 32.59
N GLU A 14 -6.89 -8.14 33.39
CA GLU A 14 -8.33 -8.34 33.20
C GLU A 14 -9.18 -7.08 33.42
N ASP A 15 -8.66 -6.08 34.14
CA ASP A 15 -9.31 -4.77 34.35
C ASP A 15 -8.65 -3.61 33.58
N CYS A 16 -7.77 -3.91 32.62
CA CYS A 16 -7.11 -2.89 31.82
C CYS A 16 -8.02 -2.44 30.67
N HIS A 17 -8.54 -1.21 30.76
CA HIS A 17 -9.30 -0.60 29.66
C HIS A 17 -8.36 -0.05 28.58
N THR A 18 -8.72 -0.28 27.31
CA THR A 18 -8.08 0.32 26.14
C THR A 18 -9.11 1.13 25.35
N ASN A 19 -8.64 2.13 24.62
CA ASN A 19 -9.44 2.82 23.61
C ASN A 19 -9.51 2.06 22.27
N PHE A 20 -8.99 0.83 22.23
CA PHE A 20 -9.06 -0.06 21.08
C PHE A 20 -10.33 -0.91 21.12
N PHE A 21 -11.23 -0.68 20.15
CA PHE A 21 -12.46 -1.45 20.01
C PHE A 21 -12.30 -2.43 18.84
N ALA A 22 -12.29 -3.73 19.13
CA ALA A 22 -12.32 -4.75 18.09
C ALA A 22 -13.73 -4.79 17.47
N LEU A 23 -13.86 -4.25 16.26
CA LEU A 23 -15.15 -4.17 15.56
C LEU A 23 -15.48 -5.46 14.80
N THR A 24 -14.46 -6.08 14.20
CA THR A 24 -14.58 -7.36 13.49
C THR A 24 -13.21 -8.01 13.37
N ASP A 25 -13.20 -9.33 13.26
CA ASP A 25 -12.04 -10.06 12.74
C ASP A 25 -12.12 -10.07 11.20
N LEU A 26 -10.98 -9.86 10.54
CA LEU A 26 -10.84 -9.88 9.06
C LEU A 26 -9.97 -11.06 8.62
N CYS A 27 -10.00 -12.16 9.36
CA CYS A 27 -9.24 -13.36 9.06
C CYS A 27 -9.57 -13.92 7.66
N GLY A 28 -8.53 -14.27 6.90
CA GLY A 28 -8.68 -14.85 5.55
C GLY A 28 -8.82 -13.85 4.40
N ILE A 29 -8.68 -12.55 4.65
CA ILE A 29 -8.60 -11.56 3.56
C ILE A 29 -7.31 -11.76 2.76
N LYS A 30 -7.46 -11.95 1.46
CA LYS A 30 -6.36 -12.04 0.49
C LYS A 30 -6.21 -10.72 -0.23
N TRP A 31 -5.02 -10.46 -0.75
CA TRP A 31 -4.75 -9.22 -1.46
C TRP A 31 -3.74 -9.40 -2.58
N ARG A 32 -3.79 -8.48 -3.55
CA ARG A 32 -2.82 -8.36 -4.63
C ARG A 32 -2.47 -6.90 -4.88
N LYS A 33 -1.18 -6.65 -5.06
CA LYS A 33 -0.64 -5.32 -5.30
C LYS A 33 -0.11 -5.22 -6.73
N PHE A 34 -0.49 -4.15 -7.42
CA PHE A 34 0.06 -3.74 -8.70
C PHE A 34 0.76 -2.39 -8.54
N VAL A 35 1.93 -2.23 -9.15
CA VAL A 35 2.70 -0.98 -9.11
C VAL A 35 3.00 -0.55 -10.53
N ASN A 36 2.70 0.71 -10.84
CA ASN A 36 3.14 1.37 -12.06
C ASN A 36 4.19 2.41 -11.71
N SER A 37 5.40 2.23 -12.26
CA SER A 37 6.52 3.14 -12.06
C SER A 37 6.21 4.56 -12.57
N GLU A 38 6.97 5.54 -12.07
CA GLU A 38 6.88 6.91 -12.54
C GLU A 38 7.05 6.99 -14.06
N ARG A 39 6.09 7.64 -14.72
CA ARG A 39 6.16 7.94 -16.15
C ARG A 39 6.55 9.40 -16.30
N PRO A 40 7.78 9.71 -16.75
CA PRO A 40 8.24 11.09 -16.96
C PRO A 40 7.34 11.87 -17.93
N ASN A 41 6.69 11.14 -18.85
CA ASN A 41 5.79 11.69 -19.86
C ASN A 41 4.33 11.26 -19.62
N ALA A 42 3.92 11.06 -18.37
CA ALA A 42 2.52 10.75 -18.07
C ALA A 42 1.62 11.81 -18.74
N SER A 43 0.70 11.36 -19.59
CA SER A 43 -0.26 12.22 -20.24
C SER A 43 -1.06 12.99 -19.19
N SER A 44 -1.59 14.14 -19.58
CA SER A 44 -2.42 14.98 -18.71
C SER A 44 -3.77 14.33 -18.34
N ASP A 45 -4.18 13.23 -19.01
CA ASP A 45 -5.43 12.52 -18.72
C ASP A 45 -5.24 11.41 -17.67
N PRO A 46 -5.87 11.52 -16.49
CA PRO A 46 -5.86 10.47 -15.47
C PRO A 46 -6.33 9.09 -15.98
N LEU A 47 -7.19 9.02 -17.01
CA LEU A 47 -7.71 7.75 -17.54
C LEU A 47 -6.72 6.99 -18.44
N ASP A 48 -5.60 7.61 -18.79
CA ASP A 48 -4.47 6.95 -19.44
C ASP A 48 -3.57 6.20 -18.45
N ASP A 49 -3.70 6.48 -17.16
CA ASP A 49 -2.95 5.77 -16.13
C ASP A 49 -3.53 4.36 -15.94
N PRO A 50 -2.76 3.29 -16.16
CA PRO A 50 -3.26 1.93 -16.05
C PRO A 50 -3.75 1.60 -14.64
N ILE A 51 -3.21 2.22 -13.59
CA ILE A 51 -3.69 2.04 -12.20
C ILE A 51 -5.08 2.65 -12.03
N LEU A 52 -5.29 3.88 -12.52
CA LEU A 52 -6.58 4.58 -12.36
C LEU A 52 -7.67 3.94 -13.23
N ARG A 53 -7.32 3.51 -14.45
CA ARG A 53 -8.22 2.76 -15.32
C ARG A 53 -8.62 1.42 -14.70
N SER A 54 -7.66 0.67 -14.16
CA SER A 54 -7.95 -0.59 -13.46
C SER A 54 -8.81 -0.36 -12.21
N TYR A 55 -8.51 0.67 -11.42
CA TYR A 55 -9.32 1.05 -10.26
C TYR A 55 -10.78 1.31 -10.65
N SER A 56 -11.02 2.07 -11.73
CA SER A 56 -12.38 2.33 -12.21
C SER A 56 -13.12 1.05 -12.60
N ARG A 57 -12.48 0.12 -13.31
CA ARG A 57 -13.08 -1.18 -13.68
C ARG A 57 -13.35 -2.05 -12.45
N CYS A 58 -12.41 -2.12 -11.51
CA CYS A 58 -12.59 -2.85 -10.25
C CYS A 58 -13.78 -2.32 -9.45
N MET A 59 -13.93 -1.00 -9.34
CA MET A 59 -15.07 -0.37 -8.67
C MET A 59 -16.40 -0.69 -9.37
N GLN A 60 -16.43 -0.73 -10.70
CA GLN A 60 -17.63 -1.11 -11.47
C GLN A 60 -18.00 -2.58 -11.32
N ALA A 61 -17.03 -3.44 -11.02
CA ALA A 61 -17.21 -4.87 -10.80
C ALA A 61 -17.34 -5.25 -9.30
N ASP A 62 -17.59 -4.26 -8.43
CA ASP A 62 -17.71 -4.44 -6.97
C ASP A 62 -16.50 -5.14 -6.31
N ILE A 63 -15.30 -4.97 -6.89
CA ILE A 63 -14.06 -5.45 -6.28
C ILE A 63 -13.55 -4.43 -5.26
N LEU A 64 -13.36 -4.87 -4.02
CA LEU A 64 -12.76 -4.07 -2.97
C LEU A 64 -11.32 -3.70 -3.36
N CYS A 65 -11.09 -2.43 -3.65
CA CYS A 65 -9.79 -1.96 -4.07
C CYS A 65 -9.50 -0.53 -3.60
N VAL A 66 -8.22 -0.22 -3.44
CA VAL A 66 -7.74 1.13 -3.15
C VAL A 66 -6.48 1.40 -3.95
N TRP A 67 -6.23 2.66 -4.28
CA TRP A 67 -4.98 3.07 -4.90
C TRP A 67 -4.35 4.23 -4.13
N ARG A 68 -3.04 4.39 -4.27
CA ARG A 68 -2.32 5.55 -3.75
C ARG A 68 -1.14 5.91 -4.62
N ARG A 69 -0.63 7.13 -4.43
CA ARG A 69 0.65 7.57 -4.99
C ARG A 69 1.79 7.06 -4.11
N VAL A 70 2.88 6.67 -4.75
CA VAL A 70 4.11 6.18 -4.11
C VAL A 70 5.19 7.24 -4.29
N GLN A 71 6.00 7.45 -3.24
CA GLN A 71 7.13 8.36 -3.30
C GLN A 71 8.20 7.83 -4.26
N SER A 72 8.81 8.73 -5.04
CA SER A 72 10.01 8.40 -5.81
C SER A 72 11.12 8.06 -4.83
N THR A 73 11.71 6.88 -4.94
CA THR A 73 12.94 6.54 -4.21
C THR A 73 14.20 7.06 -4.92
N ARG A 74 14.06 7.95 -5.92
CA ARG A 74 15.21 8.58 -6.58
C ARG A 74 15.87 9.58 -5.64
N GLN A 75 16.75 9.07 -4.79
CA GLN A 75 17.80 9.87 -4.17
C GLN A 75 18.87 10.10 -5.23
N ASP A 76 18.67 11.11 -6.08
CA ASP A 76 19.72 11.58 -6.97
C ASP A 76 20.77 12.29 -6.09
N ASN A 77 21.77 11.54 -5.62
CA ASN A 77 22.96 12.05 -4.95
C ASN A 77 23.88 12.72 -5.98
N SER A 78 23.42 13.81 -6.62
CA SER A 78 24.22 14.55 -7.60
C SER A 78 24.37 16.04 -7.29
N ASP A 79 23.99 16.51 -6.10
CA ASP A 79 24.24 17.91 -5.71
C ASP A 79 24.89 18.04 -4.31
N PRO A 80 26.23 18.18 -4.22
CA PRO A 80 26.94 18.36 -2.94
C PRO A 80 26.66 19.71 -2.25
N ASN A 81 25.83 20.58 -2.86
CA ASN A 81 25.46 21.90 -2.31
C ASN A 81 24.03 21.99 -1.75
N ALA A 82 23.30 20.87 -1.60
CA ALA A 82 21.98 20.86 -0.95
C ALA A 82 22.05 21.00 0.59
N ILE A 83 22.97 21.84 1.08
CA ILE A 83 23.20 22.15 2.51
C ILE A 83 22.05 22.98 3.10
N PHE A 84 21.07 23.43 2.29
CA PHE A 84 19.98 24.29 2.75
C PHE A 84 18.63 23.59 2.98
N GLU A 85 18.54 22.26 2.98
CA GLU A 85 17.34 21.58 3.53
C GLU A 85 17.59 21.13 4.98
N VAL A 86 17.89 22.15 5.79
CA VAL A 86 17.99 22.09 7.25
C VAL A 86 16.57 21.99 7.81
N VAL A 87 16.35 20.97 8.65
CA VAL A 87 15.30 20.92 9.70
C VAL A 87 13.85 20.85 9.19
N ASN A 88 13.32 19.63 9.03
CA ASN A 88 11.99 19.32 9.55
C ASN A 88 11.71 17.81 9.64
N THR A 89 11.26 17.40 10.83
CA THR A 89 10.79 16.07 11.21
C THR A 89 9.40 15.74 10.66
N SER A 90 9.13 16.01 9.39
CA SER A 90 7.79 15.89 8.81
C SER A 90 7.69 14.72 7.84
N LYS A 91 6.74 13.82 8.14
CA LYS A 91 6.17 12.80 7.25
C LYS A 91 6.16 13.33 5.81
N VAL A 92 7.08 12.84 4.98
CA VAL A 92 7.14 13.22 3.56
C VAL A 92 5.78 12.85 2.97
N HIS A 93 5.03 13.83 2.46
CA HIS A 93 3.73 13.55 1.85
C HIS A 93 3.96 12.79 0.53
N PRO A 94 3.06 11.88 0.12
CA PRO A 94 3.11 11.33 -1.22
C PRO A 94 3.18 12.47 -2.23
N PRO A 95 4.04 12.39 -3.25
CA PRO A 95 4.20 13.47 -4.22
C PRO A 95 2.83 13.85 -4.80
N LEU A 96 2.49 15.14 -4.69
CA LEU A 96 1.28 15.72 -5.29
C LEU A 96 1.34 15.74 -6.83
N SER A 97 2.46 15.33 -7.42
CA SER A 97 2.65 15.19 -8.87
C SER A 97 1.81 14.07 -9.48
N LEU A 98 1.09 14.37 -10.55
CA LEU A 98 0.35 13.38 -11.35
C LEU A 98 1.27 12.31 -11.97
N ALA A 99 2.54 12.64 -12.20
CA ALA A 99 3.56 11.74 -12.73
C ALA A 99 4.11 10.75 -11.68
N ALA A 100 3.75 10.91 -10.40
CA ALA A 100 4.15 10.00 -9.34
C ALA A 100 3.77 8.56 -9.66
N ALA A 101 4.61 7.63 -9.21
CA ALA A 101 4.31 6.21 -9.25
C ALA A 101 3.00 5.96 -8.49
N LYS A 102 2.24 4.98 -8.95
CA LYS A 102 0.96 4.62 -8.34
C LYS A 102 0.95 3.13 -8.06
N GLU A 103 0.26 2.77 -7.00
CA GLU A 103 0.00 1.39 -6.67
C GLU A 103 -1.48 1.17 -6.42
N LEU A 104 -1.93 -0.01 -6.80
CA LEU A 104 -3.30 -0.49 -6.69
C LEU A 104 -3.28 -1.75 -5.82
N TRP A 105 -4.18 -1.80 -4.86
CA TRP A 105 -4.40 -2.94 -3.98
C TRP A 105 -5.80 -3.46 -4.19
N LEU A 106 -5.92 -4.76 -4.46
CA LEU A 106 -7.18 -5.49 -4.54
C LEU A 106 -7.27 -6.38 -3.32
N PHE A 107 -8.48 -6.54 -2.78
CA PHE A 107 -8.77 -7.37 -1.62
C PHE A 107 -9.96 -8.27 -1.90
N TRP A 108 -9.92 -9.49 -1.40
CA TRP A 108 -11.03 -10.44 -1.53
C TRP A 108 -10.99 -11.52 -0.45
N TYR A 109 -12.11 -12.22 -0.29
CA TYR A 109 -12.23 -13.42 0.52
C TYR A 109 -12.48 -14.63 -0.39
N GLY A 110 -12.01 -15.82 0.01
CA GLY A 110 -12.24 -17.05 -0.74
C GLY A 110 -11.30 -17.22 -1.95
N GLU A 111 -11.87 -17.54 -3.10
CA GLU A 111 -11.12 -17.77 -4.36
C GLU A 111 -10.69 -16.43 -5.00
N GLU A 112 -9.59 -16.47 -5.78
CA GLU A 112 -9.12 -15.26 -6.49
C GLU A 112 -10.11 -14.89 -7.60
N PRO A 113 -10.59 -13.63 -7.62
CA PRO A 113 -11.45 -13.16 -8.71
C PRO A 113 -10.68 -13.11 -10.03
N ASP A 114 -11.38 -13.26 -11.15
CA ASP A 114 -10.76 -13.07 -12.46
C ASP A 114 -10.39 -11.60 -12.66
N LEU A 115 -9.09 -11.34 -12.82
CA LEU A 115 -8.54 -9.99 -12.96
C LEU A 115 -8.27 -9.61 -14.42
N THR A 116 -8.53 -10.50 -15.38
CA THR A 116 -8.09 -10.35 -16.78
C THR A 116 -8.66 -9.11 -17.45
N ASP A 117 -9.96 -8.84 -17.25
CA ASP A 117 -10.63 -7.66 -17.81
C ASP A 117 -10.62 -6.46 -16.86
N LEU A 118 -10.34 -6.69 -15.58
CA LEU A 118 -10.36 -5.66 -14.54
C LEU A 118 -9.06 -4.89 -14.45
N VAL A 119 -7.93 -5.58 -14.55
CA VAL A 119 -6.60 -5.00 -14.41
C VAL A 119 -5.96 -4.83 -15.79
N ASP A 120 -5.34 -3.67 -16.01
CA ASP A 120 -4.66 -3.38 -17.27
C ASP A 120 -3.56 -4.43 -17.56
N ALA A 121 -3.50 -4.88 -18.82
CA ALA A 121 -2.64 -5.98 -19.24
C ALA A 121 -1.14 -5.71 -18.98
N GLU A 122 -0.72 -4.45 -18.97
CA GLU A 122 0.65 -4.07 -18.62
C GLU A 122 0.97 -4.43 -17.16
N LEU A 123 0.02 -4.19 -16.24
CA LEU A 123 0.19 -4.45 -14.81
C LEU A 123 0.20 -5.95 -14.52
N LEU A 124 -0.63 -6.73 -15.23
CA LEU A 124 -0.67 -8.19 -15.10
C LEU A 124 0.66 -8.84 -15.52
N LYS A 125 1.30 -8.33 -16.58
CA LYS A 125 2.62 -8.81 -17.04
C LYS A 125 3.73 -8.55 -16.03
N VAL A 126 3.70 -7.40 -15.36
CA VAL A 126 4.72 -7.03 -14.36
C VAL A 126 4.56 -7.86 -13.08
N ALA A 127 3.32 -8.12 -12.65
CA ALA A 127 3.05 -8.90 -11.45
C ALA A 127 3.54 -10.36 -11.53
N GLY A 128 3.53 -10.97 -12.72
CA GLY A 128 4.00 -12.36 -12.93
C GLY A 128 5.51 -12.58 -12.81
N LYS A 129 6.32 -11.51 -12.66
CA LYS A 129 7.78 -11.61 -12.54
C LYS A 129 8.30 -11.82 -11.11
N TYR A 130 7.43 -11.70 -10.10
CA TYR A 130 7.81 -11.73 -8.68
C TYR A 130 7.10 -12.83 -7.88
N MET A 131 6.54 -13.83 -8.57
CA MET A 131 6.01 -15.07 -7.98
C MET A 131 7.01 -16.20 -8.16
#